data_AF-A0A1I3I474-F1
#
_entry.id   AF-A0A1I3I474-F1
#
_cell.length_a   1.000
_cell.length_b   1.000
_cell.length_c   1.000
_cell.angle_alpha   90.00
_cell.angle_beta   90.00
_cell.angle_gamma   90.00
#
_symmetry.space_group_name_H-M   'P 1'
#
loop_
_entity.id
_entity.type
_entity.pdbx_description
1 polymer ?
#
loop_
_entity_poly.entity_id
_entity_poly.type
_entity_poly.pdbx_seq_one_letter_code
_entity_poly.pdbx_strand_id
1 'polypeptide(L)' 'MAELVPGKTLAQKSPDLLVENRLKVGRWRFRLTVVDGAGNESRPAELVVQVADDPEPLLNERLRLLRLGDFSTRFPRRL' A
#
# COMPACT_ATOMS: atom_id res chain seq x y z
N MET A 1 -14.01 10.39 2.56
CA MET A 1 -13.35 9.26 1.88
C MET A 1 -14.44 8.32 1.38
N ALA A 2 -14.27 7.73 0.20
CA ALA A 2 -15.26 6.79 -0.33
C ALA A 2 -14.97 5.37 0.21
N GLU A 3 -16.02 4.57 0.36
CA GLU A 3 -15.91 3.15 0.74
C GLU A 3 -16.12 2.25 -0.48
N LEU A 4 -15.19 1.32 -0.71
CA LEU A 4 -15.32 0.32 -1.77
C LEU A 4 -15.96 -0.93 -1.20
N VAL A 5 -17.24 -1.13 -1.53
CA VAL A 5 -17.97 -2.35 -1.18
C VAL A 5 -17.81 -3.36 -2.31
N PRO A 6 -17.33 -4.59 -2.05
CA PRO A 6 -17.19 -5.61 -3.07
C PRO A 6 -18.47 -5.84 -3.88
N GLY A 7 -18.33 -5.86 -5.20
CA GLY A 7 -19.46 -6.04 -6.12
C GLY A 7 -20.35 -4.80 -6.33
N LYS A 8 -20.11 -3.69 -5.62
CA LYS A 8 -20.84 -2.45 -5.81
C LYS A 8 -20.06 -1.48 -6.70
N THR A 9 -20.70 -0.98 -7.75
CA THR A 9 -20.12 0.06 -8.60
C THR A 9 -20.15 1.41 -7.89
N LEU A 10 -19.02 2.11 -7.90
CA LEU A 10 -18.91 3.51 -7.49
C LEU A 10 -18.74 4.38 -8.73
N ALA A 11 -19.67 5.31 -8.97
CA ALA A 11 -19.60 6.26 -10.08
C ALA A 11 -19.13 7.63 -9.57
N GLN A 12 -18.11 8.20 -10.22
CA GLN A 12 -17.62 9.53 -9.91
C GLN A 12 -17.06 10.25 -11.14
N LYS A 13 -16.98 11.58 -11.08
CA LYS A 13 -16.43 12.43 -12.16
C LYS A 13 -14.93 12.74 -11.99
N SER A 14 -14.40 12.62 -10.78
CA SER A 14 -12.97 12.83 -10.50
C SER A 14 -12.15 11.60 -10.92
N PRO A 15 -10.95 11.76 -11.47
CA PRO A 15 -10.04 10.64 -11.71
C PRO A 15 -9.41 10.10 -10.41
N ASP A 16 -9.33 10.93 -9.36
CA ASP A 16 -8.74 10.54 -8.08
C ASP A 16 -9.78 9.95 -7.13
N LEU A 17 -9.42 8.82 -6.51
CA LEU A 17 -10.26 8.11 -5.53
C LEU A 17 -9.41 7.73 -4.32
N LEU A 18 -9.61 8.47 -3.22
CA LEU A 18 -9.03 8.10 -1.92
C LEU A 18 -10.03 7.24 -1.13
N VAL A 19 -9.61 6.02 -0.82
CA VAL A 19 -10.42 5.01 -0.14
C VAL A 19 -9.77 4.59 1.16
N GLU A 20 -10.60 4.41 2.19
CA GLU A 20 -10.17 3.76 3.42
C GLU A 20 -10.13 2.26 3.16
N ASN A 21 -9.00 1.60 3.46
CA ASN A 21 -8.89 0.16 3.27
C ASN A 21 -9.64 -0.58 4.39
N ARG A 22 -10.91 -0.93 4.12
CA ARG A 22 -11.73 -1.82 4.97
C ARG A 22 -11.82 -3.25 4.42
N LEU A 23 -11.01 -3.56 3.41
CA LEU A 23 -11.01 -4.88 2.78
C LEU A 23 -10.30 -5.88 3.68
N LYS A 24 -10.87 -7.09 3.76
CA LYS A 24 -10.24 -8.20 4.48
C LYS A 24 -8.94 -8.60 3.79
N VAL A 25 -8.04 -9.22 4.55
CA VAL A 25 -6.83 -9.88 4.03
C VAL A 25 -7.22 -10.81 2.88
N GLY A 26 -6.49 -10.72 1.77
CA GLY A 26 -6.80 -11.46 0.56
C GLY A 26 -6.47 -10.70 -0.72
N ARG A 27 -6.83 -11.31 -1.84
CA ARG A 27 -6.57 -10.77 -3.18
C ARG A 27 -7.83 -10.13 -3.74
N TRP A 28 -7.74 -8.86 -4.09
CA TRP A 28 -8.87 -8.07 -4.59
C TRP A 28 -8.61 -7.61 -6.01
N ARG A 29 -9.64 -7.70 -6.86
CA ARG A 29 -9.61 -7.19 -8.24
C ARG A 29 -10.50 -5.96 -8.33
N PHE A 30 -9.90 -4.83 -8.69
CA PHE A 30 -10.60 -3.60 -9.02
C PHE A 30 -10.74 -3.49 -10.53
N ARG A 31 -11.89 -2.98 -10.96
CA ARG A 31 -12.20 -2.74 -12.37
C ARG A 31 -12.69 -1.31 -12.55
N LEU A 32 -12.05 -0.57 -13.44
CA LEU A 32 -12.43 0.78 -13.82
C LEU A 32 -12.97 0.77 -15.25
N THR A 33 -14.17 1.32 -15.42
CA THR A 33 -14.78 1.61 -16.72
C THR A 33 -15.09 3.11 -16.77
N VAL A 34 -14.66 3.78 -17.83
CA VAL A 34 -14.99 5.20 -18.07
C VAL A 34 -16.19 5.26 -19.01
N VAL A 35 -17.15 6.13 -18.68
CA VAL A 35 -18.33 6.38 -19.51
C VAL A 35 -18.26 7.83 -20.00
N ASP A 36 -18.40 8.04 -21.31
CA ASP A 36 -18.40 9.38 -21.90
C ASP A 36 -19.78 10.05 -21.81
N GLY A 37 -19.88 11.30 -22.31
CA GLY A 37 -21.14 12.06 -22.30
C GLY A 37 -22.23 11.52 -23.23
N ALA A 38 -21.91 10.60 -24.14
CA ALA A 38 -22.84 9.91 -25.00
C ALA A 38 -23.26 8.53 -24.45
N GLY A 39 -22.69 8.11 -23.31
CA GLY A 39 -22.96 6.82 -22.69
C GLY A 39 -22.10 5.68 -23.21
N ASN A 40 -21.06 5.94 -24.01
CA ASN A 40 -20.16 4.89 -24.46
C ASN A 40 -19.23 4.47 -23.33
N GLU A 41 -19.04 3.16 -23.19
CA GLU A 41 -18.14 2.57 -22.20
C GLU A 41 -16.76 2.28 -22.81
N SER A 42 -15.71 2.58 -22.04
CA SER A 42 -14.35 2.16 -22.37
C SER A 42 -14.18 0.65 -22.20
N ARG A 43 -13.09 0.10 -22.76
CA ARG A 43 -12.58 -1.19 -22.28
C ARG A 43 -12.22 -1.06 -20.80
N PRO A 44 -12.49 -2.08 -19.97
CA PRO A 44 -12.18 -2.01 -18.55
C PRO A 44 -10.67 -2.11 -18.30
N ALA A 45 -10.17 -1.27 -17.39
CA ALA A 45 -8.85 -1.42 -16.80
C ALA A 45 -8.96 -2.23 -15.49
N GLU A 46 -8.04 -3.17 -15.27
CA GLU A 46 -8.04 -4.02 -14.08
C GLU A 46 -6.78 -3.81 -13.24
N LEU A 47 -6.95 -3.75 -11.90
CA LEU A 47 -5.87 -3.70 -10.93
C LEU A 47 -6.08 -4.79 -9.89
N VAL A 48 -5.04 -5.57 -9.59
CA VAL A 48 -5.08 -6.59 -8.53
C VAL A 48 -4.27 -6.11 -7.34
N VAL A 49 -4.91 -6.01 -6.19
CA VAL A 49 -4.30 -5.58 -4.92
C VAL A 49 -4.31 -6.76 -3.96
N GLN A 50 -3.15 -7.02 -3.35
CA GLN A 50 -3.03 -7.98 -2.25
C GLN A 50 -3.10 -7.20 -0.93
N VAL A 51 -4.13 -7.46 -0.14
CA VAL A 51 -4.19 -7.01 1.25
C VAL A 51 -3.57 -8.12 2.09
N ALA A 52 -2.45 -7.80 2.73
CA ALA A 52 -1.80 -8.69 3.70
C ALA A 52 -2.17 -8.23 5.11
N ASP A 53 -2.32 -9.18 6.03
CA ASP A 53 -2.15 -8.88 7.44
C ASP A 53 -0.66 -8.61 7.62
N ASP A 54 -0.31 -7.41 8.05
CA ASP A 54 1.08 -7.08 8.35
C ASP A 54 1.25 -7.40 9.84
N PRO A 55 1.74 -8.59 10.24
CA PRO A 55 2.30 -8.71 11.57
C PRO A 55 3.45 -7.71 11.60
N GLU A 56 3.42 -6.77 12.55
CA GLU A 56 4.48 -5.78 12.78
C GLU A 56 5.84 -6.32 12.34
N PRO A 57 6.66 -5.55 11.60
CA PRO A 57 7.98 -6.04 11.22
C PRO A 57 8.69 -6.42 12.50
N LEU A 58 8.88 -7.73 12.73
CA LEU A 58 9.59 -8.22 13.89
C LEU A 58 10.95 -7.52 13.83
N LEU A 59 11.14 -6.54 14.73
CA LEU A 59 12.43 -5.97 15.01
C LEU A 59 13.23 -7.14 15.58
N ASN A 60 13.84 -7.93 14.70
CA ASN A 60 14.66 -9.04 15.11
C ASN A 60 15.73 -8.45 16.02
N GLU A 61 15.82 -8.94 17.26
CA GLU A 61 16.71 -8.35 18.29
C GLU A 61 18.18 -8.29 17.84
N ARG A 62 18.53 -9.00 16.76
CA ARG A 62 19.81 -8.89 16.05
C ARG A 62 20.13 -7.50 15.48
N LEU A 63 19.13 -6.67 15.13
CA LEU A 63 19.34 -5.29 14.69
C LEU A 63 19.42 -4.28 15.85
N ARG A 64 19.04 -4.67 17.07
CA ARG A 64 19.08 -3.81 18.26
C ARG A 64 20.51 -3.63 18.78
N LEU A 65 21.36 -4.64 18.63
CA LEU A 65 22.77 -4.61 19.03
C LEU A 65 23.65 -3.74 18.10
N LEU A 66 23.22 -3.49 16.86
CA LEU A 66 23.96 -2.67 15.90
C LEU A 66 23.81 -1.15 16.12
N ARG A 67 22.88 -0.69 16.98
CA ARG A 67 22.65 0.74 17.25
C ARG A 67 23.14 1.23 18.61
N LEU A 68 23.54 0.34 19.52
CA LEU A 68 23.88 0.70 20.91
C LEU A 68 25.27 0.20 21.35
N GLY A 69 26.18 -0.04 20.40
CA GLY A 69 27.57 -0.40 20.68
C GLY A 69 28.54 0.67 20.17
N ASP A 70 28.84 1.62 21.04
CA ASP A 70 30.04 2.46 21.08
C ASP A 70 31.06 2.26 19.93
N PHE A 71 30.98 3.10 18.91
CA PHE A 71 32.16 3.43 18.09
C PHE A 71 33.12 4.28 18.94
N SER A 72 33.83 3.65 19.88
CA SER A 72 35.06 4.21 20.44
C SER A 72 36.16 4.04 19.39
N THR A 73 36.26 4.98 18.45
CA THR A 73 37.44 5.06 17.58
C THR A 73 38.60 5.62 18.42
N ARG A 74 39.35 4.73 19.08
CA ARG A 74 40.73 5.05 19.47
C ARG A 74 41.55 5.15 18.20
N PHE A 75 41.95 6.37 17.84
CA PHE A 75 43.04 6.57 16.89
C PHE A 75 44.33 6.06 17.53
N PRO A 76 45.08 5.12 16.90
CA PRO A 76 46.42 4.84 17.36
C PRO A 76 47.31 6.06 17.07
N ARG A 77 47.93 6.63 18.10
CA ARG A 77 49.11 7.51 17.94
C ARG A 77 50.22 6.66 17.34
N ARG A 78 50.63 6.98 16.10
CA ARG A 78 51.97 6.59 15.64
C ARG A 78 52.98 7.57 16.23
N LEU A 79 54.00 7.01 16.89
CA LEU A 79 55.27 7.64 17.21
C LEU A 79 56.06 7.90 15.91
#